data_AF-A0A067SXE5-F1
#
_entry.id   AF-A0A067SXE5-F1
#
_cell.length_a   1.000
_cell.length_b   1.000
_cell.length_c   1.000
_cell.angle_alpha   90.00
_cell.angle_beta   90.00
_cell.angle_gamma   90.00
#
_symmetry.space_group_name_H-M   'P 1'
#
loop_
_entity.id
_entity.type
_entity.pdbx_description
1 polymer ?
#
loop_
_entity_poly.entity_id
_entity_poly.type
_entity_poly.pdbx_seq_one_letter_code
_entity_poly.pdbx_strand_id
1 'polypeptide(L)'
;TVDGLLSVLRLATSFQMERVRNIAMHQLRDLAIDPIRKIAIWEEFHLDPDLLLPAFATLCQRSEPLTLPMTMSLGIRNFTKVAASRD
;
A
#
# COMPACT_ATOMS: atom_id res chain seq x y z
N THR A 1 7.69 14.25 2.89
CA THR A 1 6.22 14.15 2.79
C THR A 1 5.87 12.94 1.93
N VAL A 2 4.68 12.35 2.10
CA VAL A 2 4.26 11.16 1.33
C VAL A 2 4.29 11.43 -0.17
N ASP A 3 3.80 12.59 -0.60
CA ASP A 3 3.79 12.99 -2.02
C ASP A 3 5.19 13.07 -2.63
N GLY A 4 6.19 13.54 -1.88
CA GLY A 4 7.58 13.58 -2.35
C GLY A 4 8.15 12.19 -2.61
N LEU A 5 7.85 11.23 -1.73
CA LEU A 5 8.27 9.84 -1.92
C LEU A 5 7.53 9.20 -3.09
N LEU A 6 6.26 9.52 -3.32
CA LEU A 6 5.52 9.07 -4.50
C LEU A 6 6.13 9.60 -5.79
N SER A 7 6.52 10.88 -5.82
CA SER A 7 7.23 11.45 -6.97
C SER A 7 8.57 10.76 -7.21
N VAL A 8 9.36 10.50 -6.15
CA VAL A 8 10.62 9.77 -6.25
C VAL A 8 10.38 8.34 -6.75
N LEU A 9 9.33 7.67 -6.29
CA LEU A 9 9.03 6.30 -6.67
C LEU A 9 8.53 6.20 -8.13
N ARG A 10 7.74 7.20 -8.59
CA ARG A 10 7.39 7.38 -10.01
C ARG A 10 8.63 7.53 -10.89
N LEU A 11 9.53 8.45 -10.52
CA LEU A 11 10.76 8.69 -11.25
C LEU A 11 11.66 7.46 -11.23
N ALA A 12 11.85 6.84 -10.07
CA ALA A 12 12.67 5.63 -9.96
C ALA A 12 12.12 4.49 -10.82
N THR A 13 10.79 4.36 -10.92
CA THR A 13 10.16 3.36 -11.78
C THR A 13 10.32 3.70 -13.27
N SER A 14 10.11 4.97 -13.65
CA SER A 14 10.24 5.39 -15.06
C SER A 14 11.67 5.32 -15.58
N PHE A 15 12.66 5.58 -14.72
CA PHE A 15 14.09 5.52 -15.03
C PHE A 15 14.73 4.16 -14.71
N GLN A 16 13.93 3.16 -14.30
CA GLN A 16 14.38 1.83 -13.88
C GLN A 16 15.51 1.85 -12.84
N MET A 17 15.48 2.84 -11.94
CA MET A 17 16.42 2.97 -10.82
C MET A 17 16.00 2.06 -9.67
N GLU A 18 16.25 0.76 -9.79
CA GLU A 18 15.82 -0.24 -8.80
C GLU A 18 16.32 0.05 -7.38
N ARG A 19 17.55 0.55 -7.27
CA ARG A 19 18.17 0.89 -5.98
C ARG A 19 17.43 2.02 -5.26
N VAL A 20 17.03 3.05 -6.02
CA VAL A 20 16.25 4.19 -5.50
C VAL A 20 14.83 3.76 -5.19
N ARG A 21 14.22 2.92 -6.03
CA ARG A 21 12.90 2.34 -5.81
C ARG A 21 12.84 1.59 -4.48
N ASN A 22 13.84 0.76 -4.19
CA ASN A 22 13.91 -0.01 -2.93
C ASN A 22 14.06 0.93 -1.71
N ILE A 23 14.91 1.95 -1.79
CA ILE A 23 15.07 2.93 -0.70
C ILE A 23 13.77 3.69 -0.45
N ALA A 24 13.11 4.17 -1.51
CA ALA A 24 11.87 4.91 -1.40
C ALA A 24 10.76 4.03 -0.79
N MET A 25 10.69 2.76 -1.19
CA MET A 25 9.78 1.76 -0.62
C MET A 25 10.04 1.52 0.87
N HIS A 26 11.31 1.38 1.29
CA HIS A 26 11.65 1.23 2.70
C HIS A 26 11.22 2.45 3.52
N GLN A 27 11.46 3.67 3.02
CA GLN A 27 11.00 4.88 3.71
C GLN A 27 9.46 4.97 3.76
N LEU A 28 8.76 4.58 2.68
CA LEU A 28 7.30 4.46 2.65
C LEU A 28 6.78 3.41 3.63
N ARG A 29 7.57 2.36 3.90
CA ARG A 29 7.23 1.33 4.87
C ARG A 29 7.26 1.87 6.30
N ASP A 30 8.26 2.67 6.65
CA ASP A 30 8.44 3.23 7.99
C ASP A 30 7.50 4.39 8.30
N LEU A 31 6.94 5.03 7.27
CA LEU A 31 5.94 6.08 7.45
C LEU A 31 4.61 5.51 7.96
N ALA A 32 4.03 6.20 8.95
CA ALA A 32 2.69 5.97 9.46
C ALA A 32 1.63 6.49 8.45
N ILE A 33 1.45 5.74 7.37
CA ILE A 33 0.43 5.98 6.33
C ILE A 33 -0.75 5.06 6.62
N ASP A 34 -1.95 5.54 6.32
CA ASP A 34 -3.15 4.71 6.37
C ASP A 34 -2.95 3.44 5.52
N PRO A 35 -3.23 2.24 6.06
CA PRO A 35 -2.92 0.99 5.38
C PRO A 35 -3.70 0.80 4.07
N ILE A 36 -4.87 1.43 3.89
CA ILE A 36 -5.58 1.42 2.59
C ILE A 36 -4.78 2.20 1.56
N ARG A 37 -4.33 3.40 1.92
CA ARG A 37 -3.53 4.24 1.03
C ARG A 37 -2.19 3.57 0.71
N LYS A 38 -1.60 2.86 1.68
CA LYS A 38 -0.39 2.07 1.50
C LYS A 38 -0.59 0.95 0.47
N ILE A 39 -1.66 0.17 0.59
CA ILE A 39 -1.97 -0.91 -0.37
C ILE A 39 -2.22 -0.34 -1.78
N ALA A 40 -2.98 0.74 -1.89
CA ALA A 40 -3.25 1.40 -3.17
C ALA A 40 -1.96 1.85 -3.88
N ILE A 41 -1.02 2.44 -3.13
CA ILE A 41 0.29 2.86 -3.65
C ILE A 41 1.07 1.62 -4.14
N TRP A 42 1.15 0.56 -3.35
CA TRP A 42 1.90 -0.63 -3.75
C TRP A 42 1.33 -1.29 -5.01
N GLU A 43 0.00 -1.32 -5.18
CA GLU A 43 -0.62 -1.80 -6.41
C GLU A 43 -0.33 -0.88 -7.60
N GLU A 44 -0.45 0.45 -7.44
CA GLU A 44 -0.16 1.43 -8.50
C GLU A 44 1.27 1.25 -9.04
N PHE A 45 2.23 1.01 -8.15
CA PHE A 45 3.64 0.88 -8.48
C PHE A 45 4.10 -0.57 -8.72
N HIS A 46 3.19 -1.55 -8.71
CA HIS A 46 3.50 -2.98 -8.90
C HIS A 46 4.64 -3.44 -7.98
N LEU A 47 4.62 -2.98 -6.73
CA LEU A 47 5.62 -3.32 -5.73
C LEU A 47 5.38 -4.72 -5.16
N ASP A 48 6.41 -5.27 -4.52
CA ASP A 48 6.38 -6.62 -3.99
C ASP A 48 5.22 -6.81 -2.98
N PRO A 49 4.26 -7.73 -3.26
CA PRO A 49 3.10 -7.95 -2.41
C PRO A 49 3.48 -8.54 -1.04
N ASP A 50 4.63 -9.19 -0.89
CA ASP A 50 5.07 -9.71 0.41
C ASP A 50 5.32 -8.59 1.42
N LEU A 51 5.66 -7.39 0.94
CA LEU A 51 5.85 -6.22 1.79
C LEU A 51 4.53 -5.57 2.24
N LEU A 52 3.39 -5.99 1.68
CA LEU A 52 2.05 -5.54 2.08
C LEU A 52 1.44 -6.38 3.21
N LEU A 53 1.97 -7.56 3.51
CA LEU A 53 1.51 -8.42 4.60
C LEU A 53 1.24 -7.66 5.92
N PRO A 54 2.14 -6.79 6.43
CA PRO A 54 1.86 -6.03 7.66
C PRO A 54 0.74 -4.99 7.52
N ALA A 55 0.53 -4.43 6.32
CA ALA A 55 -0.58 -3.50 6.06
C ALA A 55 -1.92 -4.24 6.03
N PHE A 56 -1.95 -5.41 5.38
CA PHE A 56 -3.12 -6.29 5.39
C PHE A 56 -3.44 -6.81 6.79
N ALA A 57 -2.44 -7.23 7.58
CA ALA A 57 -2.64 -7.66 8.95
C ALA A 57 -3.24 -6.54 9.83
N THR A 58 -2.71 -5.32 9.70
CA THR A 58 -3.25 -4.14 10.40
C THR A 58 -4.70 -3.87 9.99
N LEU A 59 -5.04 -4.06 8.71
CA LEU A 59 -6.42 -3.94 8.25
C LEU A 59 -7.30 -5.04 8.83
N CYS A 60 -6.88 -6.30 8.84
CA CYS A 60 -7.67 -7.38 9.43
C CYS A 60 -7.93 -7.14 10.93
N GLN A 61 -6.98 -6.57 11.67
CA GLN A 61 -7.10 -6.29 13.10
C GLN A 61 -7.94 -5.05 13.44
N ARG A 62 -8.27 -4.17 12.47
CA ARG A 62 -9.13 -3.01 12.75
C ARG A 62 -10.55 -3.45 13.07
N SER A 63 -11.06 -3.02 14.23
CA SER A 63 -12.44 -3.23 14.67
C SER A 63 -13.47 -2.47 13.83
N GLU A 64 -13.05 -1.40 13.16
CA GLU A 64 -13.95 -0.61 12.31
C GLU A 64 -14.19 -1.30 10.95
N PRO A 65 -15.44 -1.31 10.47
CA PRO A 65 -15.75 -1.78 9.14
C PRO A 65 -15.12 -0.84 8.10
N LEU A 66 -14.56 -1.45 7.06
CA LEU A 66 -14.08 -0.72 5.89
C LEU A 66 -15.27 -0.04 5.21
N THR A 67 -15.16 1.27 4.98
CA THR A 67 -16.23 2.06 4.36
C THR A 67 -16.16 1.99 2.83
N LEU A 68 -17.27 2.23 2.15
CA LEU A 68 -17.36 2.27 0.68
C LEU A 68 -16.24 3.07 -0.03
N PRO A 69 -15.85 4.28 0.41
CA PRO A 69 -14.73 5.00 -0.19
C PRO A 69 -13.37 4.28 -0.02
N MET A 70 -13.19 3.56 1.09
CA MET A 70 -11.98 2.75 1.30
C MET A 70 -11.96 1.55 0.35
N THR A 71 -13.12 0.90 0.11
CA THR A 71 -13.26 -0.19 -0.87
C THR A 71 -12.93 0.28 -2.29
N MET A 72 -13.37 1.48 -2.67
CA MET A 72 -13.05 2.06 -3.98
C MET A 72 -11.54 2.33 -4.13
N SER A 73 -10.86 2.79 -3.08
CA SER A 73 -9.42 3.04 -3.11
C SER A 73 -8.56 1.78 -3.04
N LEU A 74 -9.03 0.74 -2.33
CA LEU A 74 -8.30 -0.53 -2.18
C LEU A 74 -8.50 -1.46 -3.38
N GLY A 75 -9.57 -1.24 -4.15
CA GLY A 75 -10.07 -2.16 -5.16
C GLY A 75 -10.88 -3.31 -4.54
N ILE A 76 -11.98 -3.68 -5.20
CA ILE A 76 -12.88 -4.76 -4.76
C ILE A 76 -12.14 -6.07 -4.46
N ARG A 77 -11.12 -6.42 -5.26
CA ARG A 77 -10.37 -7.67 -5.10
C ARG A 77 -9.66 -7.76 -3.75
N ASN A 78 -8.97 -6.69 -3.33
CA ASN A 78 -8.27 -6.67 -2.05
C ASN A 78 -9.23 -6.55 -0.88
N PHE A 79 -10.34 -5.84 -1.07
CA PHE A 79 -11.41 -5.75 -0.08
C PHE A 79 -11.97 -7.13 0.24
N THR A 80 -12.32 -7.93 -0.78
CA THR A 80 -12.84 -9.29 -0.56
C THR A 80 -11.83 -10.18 0.14
N LYS A 81 -10.52 -10.05 -0.15
CA LYS A 81 -9.47 -10.80 0.56
C LYS A 81 -9.39 -10.43 2.05
N VAL A 82 -9.45 -9.13 2.37
CA VAL A 82 -9.43 -8.65 3.76
C VAL A 82 -10.70 -9.06 4.50
N ALA A 83 -11.86 -8.89 3.87
CA ALA A 83 -13.15 -9.29 4.44
C ALA A 83 -13.22 -10.79 4.69
N ALA A 84 -12.73 -11.62 3.75
CA ALA A 84 -12.65 -13.07 3.92
C ALA A 84 -11.61 -13.53 4.97
N SER A 85 -10.65 -12.67 5.33
CA SER A 85 -9.66 -12.96 6.38
C SER A 85 -10.09 -12.48 7.77
N ARG A 86 -11.15 -11.66 7.86
CA ARG A 86 -11.83 -11.27 9.10
C ARG A 86 -13.02 -12.22 9.31
N ASP A 87 -12.75 -13.48 9.63
CA ASP A 87 -13.76 -14.45 10.08
C ASP A 87 -13.29 -15.07 11.41
#